data_AF-A0A450Z578-F1
#
_entry.id   AF-A0A450Z578-F1
#
_cell.length_a   1.000
_cell.length_b   1.000
_cell.length_c   1.000
_cell.angle_alpha   90.00
_cell.angle_beta   90.00
_cell.angle_gamma   90.00
#
_symmetry.space_group_name_H-M   'P 1'
#
loop_
_entity.id
_entity.type
_entity.pdbx_description
1 polymer ?
#
loop_
_entity_poly.entity_id
_entity_poly.type
_entity_poly.pdbx_seq_one_letter_code
_entity_poly.pdbx_strand_id
1 'polypeptide(L)'
;MKPSASTYSTIQVKNESGAYEGGNLNYLLLTDGKEIPKGAAVGAFNHSLLMQGAPATLVLSDATVLEKYVRPILESSWAGIELNIDRGLFDSKNAQLSLKSELQFGMVLDGHGRNAYLQKCNASVQGDKIVIDYFFKTSIYHWAGDIKVDVTGQQIIELTEQNGELTQKVTSPKPNVHEYGGGVFAKIIIRILVDLLTAGFDELGRKNTESSGIHSIDTFASEISADAGKVLGTLMLPGKAVWRYASATLNGRLYITASYK
;
A
#
# COMPACT_ATOMS: atom_id res chain seq x y z
N MET A 1 -6.72 5.25 13.81
CA MET A 1 -8.00 5.24 13.05
C MET A 1 -9.20 5.55 13.97
N LYS A 2 -10.12 6.46 13.59
CA LYS A 2 -11.38 6.73 14.32
C LYS A 2 -12.57 6.30 13.45
N PRO A 3 -13.45 5.41 13.90
CA PRO A 3 -14.59 4.97 13.09
C PRO A 3 -15.64 6.08 12.95
N SER A 4 -16.25 6.19 11.77
CA SER A 4 -17.36 7.09 11.47
C SER A 4 -18.72 6.43 11.65
N ALA A 5 -18.79 5.11 11.48
CA ALA A 5 -19.95 4.28 11.77
C ALA A 5 -19.51 2.84 12.12
N SER A 6 -20.37 2.11 12.84
CA SER A 6 -20.09 0.73 13.26
C SER A 6 -21.34 -0.14 13.30
N THR A 7 -21.18 -1.44 13.02
CA THR A 7 -22.19 -2.49 13.27
C THR A 7 -21.48 -3.76 13.70
N TYR A 8 -22.24 -4.80 14.08
CA TYR A 8 -21.69 -6.08 14.49
C TYR A 8 -22.46 -7.26 13.90
N SER A 9 -21.80 -8.41 13.82
CA SER A 9 -22.43 -9.70 13.51
C SER A 9 -21.88 -10.79 14.41
N THR A 10 -22.66 -11.84 14.62
CA THR A 10 -22.24 -13.03 15.37
C THR A 10 -22.28 -14.25 14.47
N ILE A 11 -21.28 -15.12 14.57
CA ILE A 11 -21.20 -16.37 13.83
C ILE A 11 -21.05 -17.51 14.83
N GLN A 12 -21.80 -18.60 14.63
CA GLN A 12 -21.59 -19.85 15.36
C GLN A 12 -20.61 -20.72 14.58
N VAL A 13 -19.58 -21.22 15.26
CA VAL A 13 -18.61 -22.16 14.73
C VAL A 13 -19.01 -23.57 15.17
N LYS A 14 -19.10 -24.49 14.21
CA LYS A 14 -19.45 -25.89 14.42
C LYS A 14 -18.35 -26.78 13.86
N ASN A 15 -18.10 -27.92 14.50
CA ASN A 15 -17.12 -28.90 14.02
C ASN A 15 -17.67 -29.71 12.85
N GLU A 16 -16.82 -30.58 12.32
CA GLU A 16 -17.17 -31.59 11.31
C GLU A 16 -18.35 -32.48 11.71
N SER A 17 -18.62 -32.64 13.02
CA SER A 17 -19.78 -33.38 13.53
C SER A 17 -21.03 -32.51 13.76
N GLY A 18 -20.96 -31.21 13.46
CA GLY A 18 -22.07 -30.26 13.60
C GLY A 18 -22.33 -29.76 15.02
N ALA A 19 -21.51 -30.16 16.00
CA ALA A 19 -21.58 -29.67 17.37
C ALA A 19 -20.97 -28.27 17.50
N TYR A 20 -21.52 -27.45 18.41
CA TYR A 20 -21.07 -26.09 18.66
C TYR A 20 -19.71 -26.08 19.36
N GLU A 21 -18.74 -25.37 18.79
CA GLU A 21 -17.37 -25.27 19.32
C GLU A 21 -17.06 -23.87 19.85
N GLY A 22 -17.89 -22.88 19.50
CA GLY A 22 -17.66 -21.50 19.84
C GLY A 22 -18.38 -20.55 18.90
N GLY A 23 -18.15 -19.26 19.09
CA GLY A 23 -18.73 -18.24 18.24
C GLY A 23 -17.86 -17.01 18.16
N ASN A 24 -17.98 -16.30 17.04
CA ASN A 24 -17.23 -15.09 16.76
C ASN A 24 -18.15 -13.89 16.83
N LEU A 25 -17.68 -12.84 17.48
CA LEU A 25 -18.27 -11.51 17.38
C LEU A 25 -17.41 -10.69 16.41
N ASN A 26 -18.00 -10.30 15.29
CA ASN A 26 -17.37 -9.44 14.30
C ASN A 26 -17.85 -8.01 14.50
N TYR A 27 -16.94 -7.05 14.54
CA TYR A 27 -17.25 -5.63 14.46
C TYR A 27 -16.85 -5.12 13.08
N LEU A 28 -17.80 -4.50 12.38
CA LEU A 28 -17.53 -3.79 11.14
C LEU A 28 -17.41 -2.30 11.47
N LEU A 29 -16.29 -1.71 11.08
CA LEU A 29 -15.99 -0.29 11.28
C LEU A 29 -15.81 0.40 9.93
N LEU A 30 -16.60 1.44 9.69
CA LEU A 30 -16.34 2.36 8.60
C LEU A 30 -15.38 3.43 9.07
N THR A 31 -14.32 3.67 8.28
CA THR A 31 -13.32 4.70 8.54
C THR A 31 -13.60 5.99 7.77
N ASP A 32 -14.52 5.93 6.81
CA ASP A 32 -15.01 7.04 6.01
C ASP A 32 -16.45 6.74 5.57
N GLY A 33 -17.29 7.76 5.45
CA GLY A 33 -18.73 7.64 5.19
C GLY A 33 -19.62 7.79 6.42
N LYS A 34 -20.86 8.23 6.21
CA LYS A 34 -21.81 8.60 7.28
C LYS A 34 -22.73 7.47 7.73
N GLU A 35 -22.97 6.48 6.88
CA GLU A 35 -23.92 5.40 7.15
C GLU A 35 -23.38 4.07 6.63
N ILE A 36 -23.67 2.99 7.36
CA ILE A 36 -23.43 1.63 6.88
C ILE A 36 -24.50 1.31 5.84
N PRO A 37 -24.13 0.89 4.60
CA PRO A 37 -25.11 0.59 3.57
C PRO A 37 -26.19 -0.39 4.04
N LYS A 38 -27.46 -0.11 3.71
CA LYS A 38 -28.57 -1.01 4.01
C LYS A 38 -28.28 -2.40 3.41
N GLY A 39 -28.23 -3.43 4.26
CA GLY A 39 -27.86 -4.80 3.88
C GLY A 39 -26.46 -5.25 4.32
N ALA A 40 -25.57 -4.32 4.71
CA ALA A 40 -24.24 -4.66 5.25
C ALA A 40 -24.24 -4.91 6.77
N ALA A 41 -25.38 -4.73 7.45
CA ALA A 41 -25.40 -4.56 8.91
C ALA A 41 -25.71 -5.82 9.74
N VAL A 42 -26.24 -6.90 9.16
CA VAL A 42 -26.53 -8.16 9.87
C VAL A 42 -26.27 -9.33 8.92
N GLY A 43 -25.42 -10.28 9.32
CA GLY A 43 -25.12 -11.48 8.51
C GLY A 43 -24.19 -11.27 7.30
N ALA A 44 -23.66 -10.05 7.10
CA ALA A 44 -22.72 -9.74 6.01
C ALA A 44 -21.44 -10.58 6.03
N PHE A 45 -21.04 -11.04 7.21
CA PHE A 45 -20.02 -12.07 7.37
C PHE A 45 -20.72 -13.38 7.74
N ASN A 46 -20.69 -14.33 6.81
CA ASN A 46 -21.15 -15.70 7.00
C ASN A 46 -19.99 -16.67 7.32
N HIS A 47 -18.76 -16.15 7.46
CA HIS A 47 -17.56 -16.93 7.75
C HIS A 47 -16.72 -16.26 8.84
N SER A 48 -15.97 -17.07 9.58
CA SER A 48 -15.02 -16.61 10.59
C SER A 48 -13.92 -15.75 9.96
N LEU A 49 -13.68 -14.55 10.51
CA LEU A 49 -12.48 -13.76 10.22
C LEU A 49 -11.31 -14.07 11.18
N LEU A 50 -11.54 -14.93 12.18
CA LEU A 50 -10.47 -15.43 13.04
C LEU A 50 -9.63 -16.42 12.26
N MET A 51 -8.32 -16.16 12.15
CA MET A 51 -7.37 -17.10 11.59
C MET A 51 -6.95 -18.08 12.69
N GLN A 52 -7.10 -19.39 12.45
CA GLN A 52 -6.55 -20.53 13.21
C GLN A 52 -6.16 -20.24 14.68
N GLY A 53 -7.14 -20.07 15.56
CA GLY A 53 -6.90 -19.95 17.01
C GLY A 53 -6.46 -18.57 17.50
N ALA A 54 -6.35 -17.57 16.63
CA ALA A 54 -6.14 -16.19 17.04
C ALA A 54 -7.35 -15.68 17.85
N PRO A 55 -7.13 -15.10 19.04
CA PRO A 55 -8.22 -14.60 19.85
C PRO A 55 -8.83 -13.28 19.34
N ALA A 56 -8.12 -12.55 18.47
CA ALA A 56 -8.62 -11.37 17.79
C ALA A 56 -7.95 -11.20 16.42
N THR A 57 -8.72 -10.79 15.43
CA THR A 57 -8.24 -10.39 14.09
C THR A 57 -8.80 -9.03 13.72
N LEU A 58 -7.94 -8.14 13.25
CA LEU A 58 -8.31 -6.92 12.54
C LEU A 58 -8.13 -7.15 11.04
N VAL A 59 -9.15 -6.80 10.25
CA VAL A 59 -9.08 -6.86 8.79
C VAL A 59 -9.16 -5.43 8.24
N LEU A 60 -8.14 -5.02 7.49
CA LEU A 60 -8.14 -3.76 6.77
C LEU A 60 -8.43 -4.03 5.28
N SER A 61 -9.38 -3.28 4.72
CA SER A 61 -9.63 -3.32 3.27
C SER A 61 -8.40 -2.81 2.52
N ASP A 62 -8.20 -3.28 1.29
CA ASP A 62 -7.21 -2.73 0.36
C ASP A 62 -7.37 -1.21 0.19
N ALA A 63 -8.60 -0.70 0.07
CA ALA A 63 -8.87 0.73 0.02
C ALA A 63 -8.36 1.46 1.27
N THR A 64 -8.53 0.88 2.47
CA THR A 64 -7.97 1.44 3.70
C THR A 64 -6.45 1.40 3.67
N VAL A 65 -5.84 0.29 3.26
CA VAL A 65 -4.38 0.16 3.18
C VAL A 65 -3.79 1.24 2.25
N LEU A 66 -4.37 1.37 1.07
CA LEU A 66 -3.95 2.34 0.07
C LEU A 66 -4.14 3.78 0.57
N GLU A 67 -5.35 4.13 1.00
CA GLU A 67 -5.70 5.51 1.35
C GLU A 67 -5.00 6.01 2.63
N LYS A 68 -4.89 5.15 3.66
CA LYS A 68 -4.33 5.57 4.96
C LYS A 68 -2.83 5.45 5.06
N TYR A 69 -2.21 4.54 4.31
CA TYR A 69 -0.79 4.23 4.50
C TYR A 69 0.04 4.41 3.23
N VAL A 70 -0.48 4.04 2.04
CA VAL A 70 0.29 4.20 0.79
C VAL A 70 0.23 5.62 0.24
N ARG A 71 -0.95 6.23 0.18
CA ARG A 71 -1.13 7.60 -0.30
C ARG A 71 -0.24 8.60 0.45
N PRO A 72 -0.20 8.64 1.81
CA PRO A 72 0.62 9.60 2.53
C PRO A 72 2.12 9.47 2.24
N ILE A 73 2.61 8.24 2.00
CA ILE A 73 4.00 8.02 1.58
C ILE A 73 4.24 8.67 0.22
N LEU A 74 3.39 8.37 -0.77
CA LEU A 74 3.53 8.91 -2.12
C LEU A 74 3.43 10.44 -2.14
N GLU A 75 2.46 11.01 -1.42
CA GLU A 75 2.27 12.46 -1.30
C GLU A 75 3.40 13.15 -0.51
N SER A 76 4.05 12.42 0.42
CA SER A 76 5.24 12.91 1.13
C SER A 76 6.51 12.82 0.27
N SER A 77 6.62 11.79 -0.56
CA SER A 77 7.77 11.58 -1.46
C SER A 77 7.71 12.48 -2.70
N TRP A 78 6.52 12.89 -3.16
CA TRP A 78 6.35 13.64 -4.40
C TRP A 78 5.56 14.93 -4.15
N ALA A 79 6.27 16.05 -3.99
CA ALA A 79 5.63 17.34 -3.82
C ALA A 79 4.68 17.66 -4.99
N GLY A 80 3.41 17.91 -4.67
CA GLY A 80 2.38 18.26 -5.66
C GLY A 80 1.78 17.07 -6.43
N ILE A 81 2.10 15.83 -6.08
CA ILE A 81 1.37 14.68 -6.63
C ILE A 81 -0.08 14.72 -6.16
N GLU A 82 -1.02 14.58 -7.10
CA GLU A 82 -2.43 14.43 -6.79
C GLU A 82 -2.88 13.01 -7.14
N LEU A 83 -3.31 12.26 -6.12
CA LEU A 83 -3.79 10.89 -6.27
C LEU A 83 -5.30 10.83 -6.08
N ASN A 84 -5.98 10.01 -6.87
CA ASN A 84 -7.37 9.61 -6.65
C ASN A 84 -7.42 8.18 -6.14
N ILE A 85 -8.40 7.87 -5.29
CA ILE A 85 -8.69 6.49 -4.87
C ILE A 85 -9.95 6.02 -5.57
N ASP A 86 -9.80 4.99 -6.40
CA ASP A 86 -10.93 4.14 -6.77
C ASP A 86 -11.06 3.07 -5.67
N ARG A 87 -12.12 3.14 -4.88
CA ARG A 87 -12.34 2.20 -3.77
C ARG A 87 -12.74 0.80 -4.24
N GLY A 88 -13.00 0.63 -5.53
CA GLY A 88 -13.42 -0.66 -6.09
C GLY A 88 -14.82 -1.08 -5.67
N LEU A 89 -15.16 -2.33 -5.98
CA LEU A 89 -16.41 -2.98 -5.60
C LEU A 89 -16.07 -4.34 -5.00
N PHE A 90 -16.74 -4.70 -3.90
CA PHE A 90 -16.54 -5.97 -3.20
C PHE A 90 -16.60 -7.15 -4.20
N ASP A 91 -15.56 -7.99 -4.21
CA ASP A 91 -15.36 -9.20 -5.03
C ASP A 91 -15.32 -9.03 -6.56
N SER A 92 -15.32 -7.81 -7.08
CA SER A 92 -15.31 -7.58 -8.55
C SER A 92 -14.21 -6.63 -9.03
N LYS A 93 -13.77 -5.71 -8.18
CA LYS A 93 -12.69 -4.78 -8.51
C LYS A 93 -11.95 -4.37 -7.24
N ASN A 94 -10.65 -4.64 -7.20
CA ASN A 94 -9.79 -4.17 -6.12
C ASN A 94 -9.64 -2.65 -6.16
N ALA A 95 -9.40 -2.07 -4.98
CA ALA A 95 -9.10 -0.66 -4.86
C ALA A 95 -7.77 -0.31 -5.53
N GLN A 96 -7.68 0.91 -6.06
CA GLN A 96 -6.50 1.42 -6.73
C GLN A 96 -6.33 2.92 -6.49
N LEU A 97 -5.13 3.33 -6.10
CA LEU A 97 -4.72 4.72 -6.23
C LEU A 97 -4.25 4.97 -7.65
N SER A 98 -4.61 6.10 -8.23
CA SER A 98 -4.16 6.52 -9.55
C SER A 98 -3.82 8.00 -9.58
N LEU A 99 -2.83 8.34 -10.40
CA LEU A 99 -2.45 9.72 -10.67
C LEU A 99 -3.63 10.48 -11.31
N LYS A 100 -4.01 11.61 -10.74
CA LYS A 100 -5.13 12.43 -11.21
C LYS A 100 -4.77 13.25 -12.45
N SER A 101 -3.54 13.75 -12.51
CA SER A 101 -3.01 14.53 -13.63
C SER A 101 -1.50 14.34 -13.74
N GLU A 102 -0.96 14.57 -14.94
CA GLU A 102 0.49 14.56 -15.14
C GLU A 102 1.20 15.48 -14.14
N LEU A 103 2.30 14.99 -13.56
CA LEU A 103 3.15 15.74 -12.63
C LEU A 103 4.50 16.00 -13.29
N GLN A 104 4.85 17.27 -13.45
CA GLN A 104 6.20 17.67 -13.85
C GLN A 104 7.13 17.68 -12.63
N PHE A 105 8.34 17.15 -12.79
CA PHE A 105 9.37 17.16 -11.76
C PHE A 105 10.77 17.33 -12.38
N GLY A 106 11.72 17.82 -11.58
CA GLY A 106 13.12 17.94 -11.98
C GLY A 106 13.87 16.63 -11.77
N MET A 107 14.83 16.33 -12.62
CA MET A 107 15.78 15.23 -12.45
C MET A 107 17.19 15.70 -12.79
N VAL A 108 18.21 15.14 -12.14
CA VAL A 108 19.59 15.31 -12.61
C VAL A 108 20.02 14.02 -13.32
N LEU A 109 20.25 14.13 -14.63
CA LEU A 109 20.71 13.02 -15.47
C LEU A 109 22.06 13.42 -16.08
N ASP A 110 23.09 12.60 -15.83
CA ASP A 110 24.46 12.84 -16.30
C ASP A 110 25.00 14.24 -15.91
N GLY A 111 24.71 14.69 -14.69
CA GLY A 111 25.12 16.01 -14.19
C GLY A 111 24.30 17.19 -14.74
N HIS A 112 23.29 16.94 -15.58
CA HIS A 112 22.43 17.96 -16.16
C HIS A 112 21.01 17.89 -15.62
N GLY A 113 20.47 19.06 -15.25
CA GLY A 113 19.05 19.20 -14.89
C GLY A 113 18.14 18.91 -16.10
N ARG A 114 17.08 18.15 -15.88
CA ARG A 114 16.10 17.72 -16.88
C ARG A 114 14.69 17.77 -16.31
N ASN A 115 13.73 18.14 -17.16
CA ASN A 115 12.32 18.01 -16.83
C ASN A 115 11.87 16.58 -17.16
N ALA A 116 11.13 16.00 -16.22
CA ALA A 116 10.40 14.77 -16.43
C ALA A 116 8.93 14.94 -16.09
N TYR A 117 8.12 14.07 -16.66
CA TYR A 117 6.67 14.15 -16.63
C TYR A 117 6.14 12.79 -16.23
N LEU A 118 5.71 12.67 -14.98
CA LEU A 118 5.06 11.48 -14.44
C LEU A 118 3.65 11.40 -15.01
N GLN A 119 3.39 10.40 -15.84
CA GLN A 119 2.10 10.21 -16.52
C GLN A 119 1.28 9.07 -15.90
N LYS A 120 1.91 8.18 -15.12
CA LYS A 120 1.26 7.12 -14.37
C LYS A 120 1.91 6.96 -13.00
N CYS A 121 1.08 6.88 -11.96
CA CYS A 121 1.43 6.37 -10.64
C CYS A 121 0.21 5.62 -10.13
N ASN A 122 0.25 4.29 -10.20
CA ASN A 122 -0.87 3.45 -9.82
C ASN A 122 -0.46 2.51 -8.70
N ALA A 123 -1.07 2.63 -7.52
CA ALA A 123 -0.83 1.71 -6.41
C ALA A 123 -2.04 0.80 -6.19
N SER A 124 -1.79 -0.49 -6.00
CA SER A 124 -2.84 -1.50 -5.79
C SER A 124 -2.36 -2.63 -4.90
N VAL A 125 -3.30 -3.30 -4.23
CA VAL A 125 -3.02 -4.56 -3.52
C VAL A 125 -3.20 -5.72 -4.49
N GLN A 126 -2.15 -6.52 -4.68
CA GLN A 126 -2.11 -7.68 -5.59
C GLN A 126 -1.66 -8.91 -4.82
N GLY A 127 -2.63 -9.76 -4.44
CA GLY A 127 -2.35 -10.93 -3.61
C GLY A 127 -1.74 -10.52 -2.27
N ASP A 128 -0.48 -10.90 -2.06
CA ASP A 128 0.32 -10.65 -0.87
C ASP A 128 1.23 -9.41 -0.94
N LYS A 129 1.10 -8.60 -2.00
CA LYS A 129 1.97 -7.44 -2.24
C LYS A 129 1.17 -6.19 -2.48
N ILE A 130 1.79 -5.06 -2.16
CA ILE A 130 1.37 -3.75 -2.64
C ILE A 130 2.29 -3.41 -3.81
N VAL A 131 1.71 -3.13 -4.96
CA VAL A 131 2.43 -2.83 -6.19
C VAL A 131 2.13 -1.40 -6.61
N ILE A 132 3.19 -0.61 -6.78
CA ILE A 132 3.17 0.75 -7.29
C ILE A 132 3.78 0.74 -8.69
N ASP A 133 2.94 0.81 -9.71
CA ASP A 133 3.36 1.00 -11.09
C ASP A 133 3.61 2.48 -11.36
N TYR A 134 4.71 2.81 -12.03
CA TYR A 134 4.98 4.16 -12.48
C TYR A 134 5.39 4.21 -13.94
N PHE A 135 5.05 5.32 -14.58
CA PHE A 135 5.54 5.66 -15.91
C PHE A 135 5.76 7.15 -16.02
N PHE A 136 6.94 7.54 -16.50
CA PHE A 136 7.27 8.93 -16.76
C PHE A 136 8.08 9.07 -18.05
N LYS A 137 7.99 10.27 -18.62
CA LYS A 137 8.78 10.67 -19.78
C LYS A 137 9.83 11.66 -19.37
N THR A 138 11.02 11.55 -19.95
CA THR A 138 12.10 12.50 -19.74
C THR A 138 12.91 12.67 -21.02
N SER A 139 13.94 13.49 -20.95
CA SER A 139 14.93 13.66 -22.01
C SER A 139 16.33 13.70 -21.44
N ILE A 140 17.30 13.34 -22.27
CA ILE A 140 18.71 13.26 -21.88
C ILE A 140 19.51 14.11 -22.85
N TYR A 141 20.45 14.88 -22.30
CA TYR A 141 21.32 15.70 -23.12
C TYR A 141 22.20 14.83 -23.99
N HIS A 142 22.26 15.18 -25.28
CA HIS A 142 23.33 14.72 -26.14
C HIS A 142 23.74 15.88 -27.05
N TRP A 143 25.03 15.93 -27.40
CA TRP A 143 25.62 16.99 -28.22
C TRP A 143 24.96 17.16 -29.59
N ALA A 144 24.26 16.13 -30.08
CA ALA A 144 23.49 16.14 -31.32
C ALA A 144 21.98 16.45 -31.15
N GLY A 145 21.50 16.66 -29.91
CA GLY A 145 20.09 16.92 -29.57
C GLY A 145 19.59 16.09 -28.39
N ASP A 146 18.46 16.49 -27.79
CA ASP A 146 17.87 15.76 -26.67
C ASP A 146 17.26 14.41 -27.13
N ILE A 147 17.63 13.34 -26.43
CA ILE A 147 17.08 11.99 -26.65
C ILE A 147 15.87 11.81 -25.73
N LYS A 148 14.71 11.51 -26.29
CA LYS A 148 13.48 11.26 -25.51
C LYS A 148 13.47 9.84 -24.98
N VAL A 149 13.08 9.71 -23.71
CA VAL A 149 13.08 8.43 -23.01
C VAL A 149 11.79 8.24 -22.24
N ASP A 150 11.24 7.04 -22.40
CA ASP A 150 10.09 6.54 -21.68
C ASP A 150 10.57 5.54 -20.63
N VAL A 151 10.21 5.78 -19.37
CA VAL A 151 10.60 4.94 -18.24
C VAL A 151 9.36 4.32 -17.62
N THR A 152 9.30 2.99 -17.61
CA THR A 152 8.25 2.23 -16.93
C THR A 152 8.86 1.36 -15.86
N GLY A 153 8.32 1.37 -14.65
CA GLY A 153 8.82 0.52 -13.58
C GLY A 153 7.79 0.22 -12.52
N GLN A 154 8.24 -0.53 -11.52
CA GLN A 154 7.43 -0.96 -10.40
C GLN A 154 8.21 -0.79 -9.09
N GLN A 155 7.47 -0.53 -8.02
CA GLN A 155 7.93 -0.71 -6.65
C GLN A 155 6.97 -1.64 -5.94
N ILE A 156 7.51 -2.63 -5.26
CA ILE A 156 6.77 -3.73 -4.62
C ILE A 156 7.05 -3.67 -3.12
N ILE A 157 5.99 -3.66 -2.33
CA ILE A 157 6.05 -3.70 -0.87
C ILE A 157 5.43 -5.02 -0.41
N GLU A 158 6.24 -5.84 0.25
CA GLU A 158 5.84 -7.09 0.87
C GLU A 158 5.78 -6.87 2.38
N LEU A 159 4.69 -7.27 3.01
CA LEU A 159 4.53 -7.22 4.47
C LEU A 159 4.84 -8.59 5.05
N THR A 160 5.79 -8.66 5.97
CA THR A 160 6.22 -9.90 6.62
C THR A 160 6.19 -9.79 8.13
N GLU A 161 5.88 -10.88 8.83
CA GLU A 161 6.17 -10.99 10.25
C GLU A 161 7.64 -11.39 10.44
N GLN A 162 8.33 -10.67 11.33
CA GLN A 162 9.66 -11.04 11.80
C GLN A 162 9.75 -10.75 13.30
N ASN A 163 10.08 -11.76 14.10
CA ASN A 163 10.30 -11.64 15.55
C ASN A 163 9.12 -11.05 16.34
N GLY A 164 7.89 -11.30 15.90
CA GLY A 164 6.68 -10.77 16.52
C GLY A 164 6.39 -9.32 16.18
N GLU A 165 6.98 -8.78 15.11
CA GLU A 165 6.69 -7.45 14.59
C GLU A 165 6.33 -7.52 13.09
N LEU A 166 5.44 -6.63 12.66
CA LEU A 166 5.21 -6.42 11.23
C LEU A 166 6.38 -5.63 10.68
N THR A 167 6.94 -6.13 9.60
CA THR A 167 8.04 -5.53 8.85
C THR A 167 7.64 -5.39 7.39
N GLN A 168 8.27 -4.47 6.68
CA GLN A 168 8.13 -4.37 5.24
C GLN A 168 9.44 -4.69 4.54
N LYS A 169 9.33 -5.36 3.40
CA LYS A 169 10.41 -5.50 2.43
C LYS A 169 10.03 -4.75 1.17
N VAL A 170 10.89 -3.83 0.77
CA VAL A 170 10.72 -3.03 -0.45
C VAL A 170 11.61 -3.61 -1.53
N THR A 171 11.03 -3.89 -2.69
CA THR A 171 11.76 -4.32 -3.88
C THR A 171 11.42 -3.39 -5.04
N SER A 172 12.44 -2.89 -5.71
CA SER A 172 12.29 -2.02 -6.88
C SER A 172 12.94 -2.71 -8.09
N PRO A 173 12.20 -3.57 -8.82
CA PRO A 173 12.72 -4.21 -10.02
C PRO A 173 13.30 -3.19 -10.99
N LYS A 174 14.34 -3.60 -11.71
CA LYS A 174 14.97 -2.75 -12.73
C LYS A 174 13.90 -2.24 -13.71
N PRO A 175 13.77 -0.92 -13.89
CA PRO A 175 12.76 -0.36 -14.79
C PRO A 175 13.09 -0.69 -16.24
N ASN A 176 12.04 -0.73 -17.06
CA ASN A 176 12.16 -0.76 -18.50
C ASN A 176 12.33 0.67 -19.02
N VAL A 177 13.34 0.86 -19.86
CA VAL A 177 13.70 2.15 -20.44
C VAL A 177 13.63 2.01 -21.96
N HIS A 178 12.73 2.75 -22.59
CA HIS A 178 12.57 2.78 -24.03
C HIS A 178 13.04 4.13 -24.56
N GLU A 179 13.93 4.11 -25.55
CA GLU A 179 14.46 5.32 -26.18
C GLU A 179 13.82 5.57 -27.54
N TYR A 180 13.75 6.84 -27.90
CA TYR A 180 13.35 7.27 -29.24
C TYR A 180 14.52 7.99 -29.92
N GLY A 181 15.12 7.35 -30.92
CA GLY A 181 16.24 7.89 -31.70
C GLY A 181 17.48 7.01 -31.59
N GLY A 182 17.64 6.09 -32.54
CA GLY A 182 18.60 4.99 -32.49
C GLY A 182 20.07 5.42 -32.62
N GLY A 183 20.89 4.96 -31.69
CA GLY A 183 22.35 5.04 -31.76
C GLY A 183 23.03 4.14 -30.72
N VAL A 184 24.27 3.69 -30.99
CA VAL A 184 25.03 2.77 -30.12
C VAL A 184 25.31 3.34 -28.71
N PHE A 185 25.17 4.66 -28.53
CA PHE A 185 25.38 5.39 -27.26
C PHE A 185 24.21 5.26 -26.26
N ALA A 186 23.08 4.72 -26.70
CA ALA A 186 21.94 4.28 -25.89
C ALA A 186 22.32 3.49 -24.63
N LYS A 187 23.30 2.58 -24.77
CA LYS A 187 23.61 1.57 -23.73
C LYS A 187 24.25 2.16 -22.46
N ILE A 188 25.05 3.22 -22.59
CA ILE A 188 25.70 3.87 -21.44
C ILE A 188 24.66 4.71 -20.67
N ILE A 189 23.77 5.36 -21.42
CA ILE A 189 22.74 6.25 -20.89
C ILE A 189 21.63 5.45 -20.17
N ILE A 190 21.21 4.31 -20.75
CA ILE A 190 20.30 3.36 -20.08
C ILE A 190 20.88 2.90 -18.74
N ARG A 191 22.21 2.74 -18.63
CA ARG A 191 22.85 2.30 -17.38
C ARG A 191 22.72 3.36 -16.27
N ILE A 192 22.95 4.63 -16.57
CA ILE A 192 22.83 5.73 -15.59
C ILE A 192 21.39 5.87 -15.09
N LEU A 193 20.41 5.82 -16.01
CA LEU A 193 18.99 5.83 -15.64
C LEU A 193 18.61 4.64 -14.78
N VAL A 194 19.09 3.45 -15.14
CA VAL A 194 18.83 2.23 -14.38
C VAL A 194 19.40 2.32 -12.97
N ASP A 195 20.65 2.76 -12.82
CA ASP A 195 21.31 2.85 -11.52
C ASP A 195 20.59 3.86 -10.60
N LEU A 196 20.14 5.00 -11.13
CA LEU A 196 19.34 6.00 -10.40
C LEU A 196 17.96 5.46 -9.95
N LEU A 197 17.35 4.59 -10.75
CA LEU A 197 16.01 4.06 -10.53
C LEU A 197 15.96 2.78 -9.70
N THR A 198 17.09 2.08 -9.53
CA THR A 198 17.21 0.98 -8.56
C THR A 198 16.97 1.44 -7.11
N ALA A 199 17.09 2.74 -6.84
CA ALA A 199 16.88 3.34 -5.52
C ALA A 199 15.40 3.29 -5.04
N GLY A 200 14.44 3.02 -5.93
CA GLY A 200 13.00 3.03 -5.63
C GLY A 200 12.28 4.30 -6.06
N PHE A 201 10.96 4.19 -6.27
CA PHE A 201 10.14 5.29 -6.79
C PHE A 201 9.88 6.38 -5.74
N ASP A 202 9.77 5.99 -4.46
CA ASP A 202 9.70 6.92 -3.32
C ASP A 202 10.99 7.72 -3.15
N GLU A 203 12.15 7.08 -3.25
CA GLU A 203 13.46 7.74 -3.16
C GLU A 203 13.71 8.65 -4.37
N LEU A 204 13.22 8.25 -5.55
CA LEU A 204 13.23 9.11 -6.75
C LEU A 204 12.43 10.39 -6.51
N GLY A 205 11.26 10.31 -5.88
CA GLY A 205 10.49 11.49 -5.52
C GLY A 205 11.25 12.39 -4.53
N ARG A 206 11.76 11.78 -3.46
CA ARG A 206 12.41 12.50 -2.35
C ARG A 206 13.66 13.27 -2.81
N LYS A 207 14.52 12.64 -3.61
CA LYS A 207 15.74 13.28 -4.14
C LYS A 207 15.46 14.45 -5.07
N ASN A 208 14.30 14.47 -5.71
CA ASN A 208 13.98 15.40 -6.80
C ASN A 208 13.01 16.52 -6.39
N THR A 209 12.41 16.44 -5.21
CA THR A 209 11.38 17.40 -4.76
C THR A 209 11.76 18.18 -3.50
N GLU A 210 13.00 18.05 -3.00
CA GLU A 210 13.45 18.60 -1.70
C GLU A 210 12.52 18.23 -0.52
N SER A 211 11.69 17.20 -0.68
CA SER A 211 10.70 16.84 0.33
C SER A 211 11.37 16.04 1.46
N SER A 212 11.36 16.59 2.66
CA SER A 212 11.58 15.83 3.89
C SER A 212 10.23 15.30 4.36
N GLY A 213 9.71 14.29 3.67
CA GLY A 213 8.42 13.68 3.99
C GLY A 213 8.32 13.24 5.45
N ILE A 214 7.21 13.53 6.12
CA ILE A 214 6.92 13.04 7.48
C ILE A 214 6.63 11.53 7.47
N HIS A 215 6.05 11.04 6.37
CA HIS A 215 5.82 9.62 6.12
C HIS A 215 6.88 9.07 5.17
N SER A 216 7.39 7.88 5.49
CA SER A 216 8.36 7.16 4.67
C SER A 216 7.89 5.73 4.46
N ILE A 217 8.34 5.11 3.37
CA ILE A 217 8.18 3.67 3.19
C ILE A 217 8.83 2.88 4.32
N ASP A 218 9.82 3.44 5.02
CA ASP A 218 10.51 2.84 6.16
C ASP A 218 9.66 2.82 7.44
N THR A 219 8.70 3.74 7.58
CA THR A 219 7.78 3.80 8.74
C THR A 219 6.46 3.06 8.49
N PHE A 220 6.27 2.51 7.28
CA PHE A 220 5.01 1.93 6.83
C PHE A 220 4.45 0.84 7.76
N ALA A 221 5.23 -0.21 8.09
CA ALA A 221 4.73 -1.28 8.96
C ALA A 221 4.53 -0.86 10.41
N SER A 222 5.37 0.06 10.92
CA SER A 222 5.27 0.52 12.31
C SER A 222 4.03 1.40 12.50
N GLU A 223 3.68 2.24 11.51
CA GLU A 223 2.44 3.01 11.49
C GLU A 223 1.20 2.09 11.47
N ILE A 224 1.17 1.08 10.59
CA ILE A 224 0.09 0.07 10.55
C ILE A 224 -0.03 -0.63 11.90
N SER A 225 1.08 -1.07 12.48
CA SER A 225 1.11 -1.80 13.74
C SER A 225 0.60 -0.94 14.90
N ALA A 226 1.03 0.31 14.99
CA ALA A 226 0.61 1.24 16.03
C ALA A 226 -0.90 1.50 15.97
N ASP A 227 -1.45 1.71 14.77
CA ASP A 227 -2.87 1.96 14.59
C ASP A 227 -3.74 0.70 14.77
N ALA A 228 -3.26 -0.46 14.31
CA ALA A 228 -3.89 -1.75 14.59
C ALA A 228 -3.93 -2.03 16.10
N GLY A 229 -2.87 -1.69 16.83
CA GLY A 229 -2.80 -1.86 18.27
C GLY A 229 -3.80 -1.01 19.04
N LYS A 230 -4.01 0.24 18.64
CA LYS A 230 -5.06 1.09 19.22
C LYS A 230 -6.46 0.51 18.98
N VAL A 231 -6.75 0.04 17.77
CA VAL A 231 -8.07 -0.52 17.42
C VAL A 231 -8.34 -1.80 18.19
N LEU A 232 -7.40 -2.76 18.14
CA LEU A 232 -7.53 -4.03 18.86
C LEU A 232 -7.59 -3.81 20.37
N GLY A 233 -6.78 -2.92 20.94
CA GLY A 233 -6.85 -2.58 22.36
C GLY A 233 -8.20 -1.97 22.79
N THR A 234 -8.90 -1.29 21.90
CA THR A 234 -10.20 -0.65 22.20
C THR A 234 -11.39 -1.60 22.07
N LEU A 235 -11.34 -2.55 21.12
CA LEU A 235 -12.47 -3.42 20.79
C LEU A 235 -12.49 -4.74 21.58
N MET A 236 -11.47 -5.00 22.41
CA MET A 236 -11.36 -6.24 23.16
C MET A 236 -12.14 -6.23 24.47
N LEU A 237 -12.58 -7.43 24.88
CA LEU A 237 -13.33 -7.68 26.09
C LEU A 237 -12.63 -7.06 27.31
N PRO A 238 -13.37 -6.35 28.20
CA PRO A 238 -12.80 -5.72 29.38
C PRO A 238 -11.95 -6.70 30.21
N GLY A 239 -10.73 -6.29 30.59
CA GLY A 239 -9.92 -6.98 31.60
C GLY A 239 -8.80 -7.90 31.10
N LYS A 240 -8.51 -8.00 29.80
CA LYS A 240 -7.32 -8.69 29.28
C LYS A 240 -6.37 -7.74 28.56
N ALA A 241 -5.14 -7.62 29.06
CA ALA A 241 -4.07 -6.88 28.39
C ALA A 241 -3.58 -7.71 27.20
N VAL A 242 -3.92 -7.27 25.99
CA VAL A 242 -3.50 -7.94 24.75
C VAL A 242 -2.52 -7.03 24.07
N TRP A 243 -1.29 -7.50 23.90
CA TRP A 243 -0.54 -7.16 22.71
C TRP A 243 0.71 -8.03 22.55
N ARG A 244 0.53 -9.17 21.90
CA ARG A 244 1.61 -9.73 21.08
C ARG A 244 1.07 -9.87 19.66
N TYR A 245 1.68 -9.15 18.73
CA TYR A 245 1.41 -9.33 17.31
C TYR A 245 1.72 -10.78 16.94
N ALA A 246 0.75 -11.46 16.33
CA ALA A 246 0.86 -12.88 16.03
C ALA A 246 1.22 -13.10 14.56
N SER A 247 0.55 -12.40 13.64
CA SER A 247 0.88 -12.39 12.21
C SER A 247 0.15 -11.28 11.49
N ALA A 248 0.64 -10.96 10.28
CA ALA A 248 -0.15 -10.28 9.28
C ALA A 248 -0.01 -11.00 7.96
N THR A 249 -1.09 -10.98 7.18
CA THR A 249 -1.11 -11.57 5.85
C THR A 249 -1.88 -10.64 4.94
N LEU A 250 -1.26 -10.27 3.83
CA LEU A 250 -1.93 -9.58 2.75
C LEU A 250 -2.44 -10.67 1.78
N ASN A 251 -3.74 -10.71 1.53
CA ASN A 251 -4.34 -11.58 0.51
C ASN A 251 -5.55 -10.86 -0.08
N GLY A 252 -5.27 -9.82 -0.87
CA GLY A 252 -6.25 -8.82 -1.29
C GLY A 252 -6.74 -7.90 -0.17
N ARG A 253 -6.60 -8.31 1.10
CA ARG A 253 -6.89 -7.53 2.32
C ARG A 253 -5.81 -7.80 3.34
N LEU A 254 -5.56 -6.85 4.24
CA LEU A 254 -4.56 -7.01 5.28
C LEU A 254 -5.22 -7.55 6.55
N TYR A 255 -4.92 -8.80 6.87
CA TYR A 255 -5.31 -9.46 8.10
C TYR A 255 -4.21 -9.24 9.12
N ILE A 256 -4.55 -8.78 10.33
CA ILE A 256 -3.63 -8.59 11.44
C ILE A 256 -4.19 -9.35 12.63
N THR A 257 -3.47 -10.36 13.09
CA THR A 257 -3.89 -11.19 14.21
C THR A 257 -3.12 -10.79 15.46
N ALA A 258 -3.80 -10.82 16.61
CA ALA A 258 -3.20 -10.54 17.90
C ALA A 258 -3.48 -11.68 18.88
N SER A 259 -2.54 -11.92 19.78
CA SER A 259 -2.69 -12.86 20.89
C SER A 259 -2.65 -12.14 22.25
N TYR A 260 -3.27 -12.77 23.25
CA TYR A 260 -3.19 -12.34 24.66
C TYR A 260 -1.73 -12.39 25.13
N LYS A 261 -1.31 -11.41 25.95
CA LYS A 261 -0.02 -11.50 26.66
C LYS A 261 -0.14 -12.48 27.83
#